data_AF-A0A024P6Q0-F1
#
_entry.id   AF-A0A024P6Q0-F1
#
_cell.length_a   1.000
_cell.length_b   1.000
_cell.length_c   1.000
_cell.angle_alpha   90.00
_cell.angle_beta   90.00
_cell.angle_gamma   90.00
#
_symmetry.space_group_name_H-M   'P 1'
#
loop_
_entity.id
_entity.type
_entity.pdbx_description
1 polymer ?
#
loop_
_entity_poly.entity_id
_entity_poly.type
_entity_poly.pdbx_seq_one_letter_code
_entity_poly.pdbx_strand_id
1 'polypeptide(L)'
;MVGEIRDKPTAQFAFRAALSGHLVISTIHARDAHGTVHRLREMNIKQTDMEQTMIAIASQQLVTVEGAEHLPQRAAILELLDGVRLQKAIKGESSAQEPFYSFSKLRRKAYALGFISSSEVDTFS
;
A
#
# COMPACT_ATOMS: atom_id res chain seq x y z
N MET A 1 8.46 14.92 6.87
CA MET A 1 7.62 13.75 7.20
C MET A 1 6.43 14.23 8.00
N VAL A 2 5.22 13.82 7.63
CA VAL A 2 4.01 13.91 8.48
C VAL A 2 3.85 12.53 9.10
N GLY A 3 3.45 12.42 10.36
CA GLY A 3 3.34 11.14 11.05
C GLY A 3 2.29 10.21 10.42
N GLU A 4 1.23 9.93 11.16
CA GLU A 4 0.09 9.16 10.64
C GLU A 4 -1.05 10.09 10.25
N ILE A 5 -1.60 9.92 9.05
CA ILE A 5 -2.84 10.57 8.62
C ILE A 5 -4.01 9.78 9.20
N ARG A 6 -4.62 10.32 10.26
CA ARG A 6 -5.79 9.72 10.93
C ARG A 6 -7.11 10.39 10.56
N ASP A 7 -7.04 11.62 10.04
CA ASP A 7 -8.20 12.46 9.79
C ASP A 7 -7.99 13.41 8.60
N LYS A 8 -9.09 14.05 8.20
CA LYS A 8 -9.14 15.01 7.08
C LYS A 8 -8.23 16.22 7.28
N PRO A 9 -8.20 16.93 8.43
CA PRO A 9 -7.29 18.06 8.63
C PRO A 9 -5.82 17.67 8.43
N THR A 10 -5.38 16.54 8.99
CA THR A 10 -4.01 16.05 8.84
C THR A 10 -3.69 15.69 7.40
N ALA A 11 -4.62 15.01 6.71
CA ALA A 11 -4.50 14.72 5.28
C ALA A 11 -4.36 16.01 4.46
N GLN A 12 -5.24 17.00 4.67
CA GLN A 12 -5.19 18.26 3.94
C GLN A 12 -3.87 19.01 4.16
N PHE A 13 -3.32 18.98 5.38
CA PHE A 13 -2.01 19.56 5.64
C PHE A 13 -0.91 18.86 4.84
N ALA A 14 -0.87 17.52 4.86
CA ALA A 14 0.11 16.73 4.11
C ALA A 14 0.05 17.01 2.60
N PHE A 15 -1.16 17.04 2.02
CA PHE A 15 -1.37 17.32 0.60
C PHE A 15 -1.00 18.77 0.23
N ARG A 16 -1.29 19.76 1.10
CA ARG A 16 -0.85 21.14 0.87
C ARG A 16 0.67 21.28 0.89
N ALA A 17 1.36 20.62 1.82
CA ALA A 17 2.82 20.61 1.86
C ALA A 17 3.42 19.96 0.61
N ALA A 18 2.79 18.89 0.10
CA ALA A 18 3.19 18.26 -1.15
C ALA A 18 2.98 19.19 -2.37
N LEU A 19 1.81 19.85 -2.47
CA LEU A 19 1.50 20.81 -3.53
C LEU A 19 2.45 22.02 -3.55
N SER A 20 3.05 22.39 -2.41
CA SER A 20 4.05 23.46 -2.35
C SER A 20 5.48 23.00 -2.70
N GLY A 21 5.64 21.75 -3.13
CA GLY A 21 6.91 21.20 -3.64
C GLY A 21 7.74 20.42 -2.61
N HIS A 22 7.21 20.15 -1.42
CA HIS A 22 7.91 19.32 -0.44
C HIS A 22 7.68 17.83 -0.69
N LEU A 23 8.73 17.01 -0.54
CA LEU A 23 8.55 15.57 -0.42
C LEU A 23 7.92 15.24 0.93
N VAL A 24 6.68 14.73 0.90
CA VAL A 24 5.94 14.34 2.09
C VAL A 24 5.85 12.82 2.16
N ILE A 25 6.38 12.24 3.24
CA ILE A 25 6.21 10.85 3.62
C ILE A 25 5.29 10.83 4.84
N SER A 26 4.30 9.94 4.83
CA SER A 26 3.34 9.72 5.91
C SER A 26 2.81 8.30 5.89
N THR A 27 2.21 7.85 7.00
CA THR A 27 1.55 6.55 7.10
C THR A 27 0.04 6.72 7.18
N ILE A 28 -0.71 5.70 6.77
CA ILE A 28 -2.16 5.62 6.90
C ILE A 28 -2.55 4.19 7.20
N HIS A 29 -3.49 4.01 8.11
CA HIS A 29 -4.04 2.69 8.38
C HIS A 29 -5.07 2.33 7.29
N ALA A 30 -4.68 1.44 6.39
CA ALA A 30 -5.52 0.90 5.32
C ALA A 30 -5.20 -0.59 5.10
N ARG A 31 -6.18 -1.33 4.54
CA ARG A 31 -6.06 -2.78 4.32
C ARG A 31 -4.96 -3.15 3.32
N ASP A 32 -4.86 -2.37 2.25
CA ASP A 32 -4.04 -2.64 1.06
C ASP A 32 -3.75 -1.33 0.30
N ALA A 33 -2.92 -1.41 -0.73
CA ALA A 33 -2.47 -0.20 -1.44
C ALA A 33 -3.63 0.55 -2.12
N HIS A 34 -4.61 -0.17 -2.67
CA HIS A 34 -5.80 0.45 -3.27
C HIS A 34 -6.73 1.05 -2.20
N GLY A 35 -6.88 0.36 -1.06
CA GLY A 35 -7.64 0.80 0.11
C GLY A 35 -7.17 2.14 0.66
N THR A 36 -5.87 2.45 0.55
CA THR A 36 -5.33 3.78 0.89
C THR A 36 -5.96 4.90 0.05
N VAL A 37 -6.14 4.70 -1.26
CA VAL A 37 -6.80 5.69 -2.13
C VAL A 37 -8.26 5.89 -1.71
N HIS A 38 -8.97 4.80 -1.41
CA HIS A 38 -10.33 4.88 -0.88
C HIS A 38 -10.40 5.65 0.44
N ARG A 39 -9.47 5.39 1.36
CA ARG A 39 -9.42 6.06 2.66
C ARG A 39 -9.18 7.56 2.54
N LEU A 40 -8.30 7.98 1.62
CA LEU A 40 -8.07 9.40 1.32
C LEU A 40 -9.30 10.08 0.70
N ARG A 41 -10.04 9.37 -0.15
CA ARG A 41 -11.33 9.85 -0.69
C ARG A 41 -12.39 10.02 0.41
N GLU A 42 -12.49 9.09 1.35
CA GLU A 42 -13.39 9.20 2.52
C GLU A 42 -13.03 10.42 3.39
N MET A 43 -11.74 10.74 3.49
CA MET A 43 -11.25 11.97 4.13
C MET A 43 -11.48 13.23 3.29
N ASN A 44 -12.20 13.14 2.15
CA ASN A 44 -12.48 14.23 1.22
C ASN A 44 -11.23 14.90 0.64
N ILE A 45 -10.16 14.14 0.40
CA ILE A 45 -9.07 14.60 -0.46
C ILE A 45 -9.54 14.53 -1.91
N LYS A 46 -9.36 15.62 -2.64
CA LYS A 46 -9.80 15.72 -4.03
C LYS A 46 -8.98 14.79 -4.90
N GLN A 47 -9.63 14.18 -5.88
CA GLN A 47 -8.96 13.36 -6.89
C GLN A 47 -7.82 14.10 -7.57
N THR A 48 -8.05 15.35 -7.97
CA THR A 48 -7.02 16.22 -8.59
C THR A 48 -5.79 16.39 -7.70
N ASP A 49 -5.98 16.55 -6.39
CA ASP A 49 -4.86 16.75 -5.45
C ASP A 49 -4.04 15.45 -5.35
N MET A 50 -4.71 14.29 -5.31
CA MET A 50 -4.06 12.98 -5.36
C MET A 50 -3.28 12.76 -6.65
N GLU A 51 -3.87 13.04 -7.82
CA GLU A 51 -3.20 12.86 -9.11
C GLU A 51 -1.93 13.71 -9.22
N GLN A 52 -1.95 14.93 -8.69
CA GLN A 52 -0.83 15.88 -8.76
C GLN A 52 0.28 15.64 -7.73
N THR A 53 -0.02 15.02 -6.59
CA THR A 53 0.94 14.95 -5.46
C THR A 53 1.40 13.54 -5.12
N MET A 54 0.59 12.51 -5.36
CA MET A 54 0.92 11.16 -4.92
C MET A 54 1.91 10.50 -5.88
N ILE A 55 3.03 10.04 -5.32
CA ILE A 55 4.10 9.37 -6.09
C ILE A 55 3.93 7.84 -6.02
N ALA A 56 3.73 7.30 -4.82
CA ALA A 56 3.59 5.88 -4.59
C ALA A 56 2.82 5.61 -3.28
N ILE A 57 2.22 4.42 -3.19
CA ILE A 57 1.73 3.82 -1.96
C ILE A 57 2.45 2.49 -1.76
N ALA A 58 3.01 2.30 -0.56
CA ALA A 58 3.54 1.01 -0.11
C ALA A 58 2.66 0.50 1.03
N SER A 59 1.92 -0.59 0.79
CA SER A 59 1.20 -1.29 1.86
C SER A 59 2.01 -2.48 2.32
N GLN A 60 2.22 -2.61 3.63
CA GLN A 60 3.08 -3.63 4.22
C GLN A 60 2.28 -4.57 5.11
N GLN A 61 2.55 -5.87 4.99
CA GLN A 61 2.14 -6.88 5.95
C GLN A 61 3.35 -7.71 6.37
N LEU A 62 3.34 -8.20 7.61
CA LEU A 62 4.37 -9.09 8.12
C LEU A 62 3.85 -10.52 8.09
N VAL A 63 4.64 -11.42 7.52
CA VAL A 63 4.36 -12.87 7.49
C VAL A 63 5.38 -13.60 8.36
N THR A 64 4.97 -14.73 8.91
CA THR A 64 5.86 -15.64 9.63
C THR A 64 6.64 -16.48 8.63
N VAL A 65 7.97 -16.50 8.75
CA VAL A 65 8.86 -17.25 7.87
C VAL A 65 9.21 -18.59 8.51
N GLU A 66 9.14 -19.65 7.71
CA GLU A 66 9.51 -21.01 8.08
C GLU A 66 10.60 -21.54 7.13
N GLY A 67 11.37 -22.53 7.57
CA GLY A 67 12.20 -23.34 6.65
C GLY A 67 13.70 -23.03 6.57
N ALA A 68 14.26 -22.10 7.35
CA ALA A 68 15.72 -21.94 7.44
C ALA A 68 16.18 -21.30 8.76
N GLU A 69 17.15 -21.94 9.45
CA GLU A 69 17.71 -21.47 10.73
C GLU A 69 18.38 -20.09 10.65
N HIS A 70 18.77 -19.64 9.46
CA HIS A 70 19.46 -18.37 9.22
C HIS A 70 18.54 -17.26 8.70
N LEU A 71 17.24 -17.54 8.51
CA LEU A 71 16.29 -16.52 8.10
C LEU A 71 15.63 -15.85 9.31
N PRO A 72 15.24 -14.57 9.19
CA PRO A 72 14.48 -13.90 10.24
C PRO A 72 13.12 -14.57 10.41
N GLN A 73 12.62 -14.62 11.65
CA GLN A 73 11.31 -15.22 11.97
C GLN A 73 10.13 -14.52 11.26
N ARG A 74 10.30 -13.26 10.86
CA ARG A 74 9.28 -12.45 10.19
C ARG A 74 9.87 -11.74 8.99
N ALA A 75 9.12 -11.73 7.89
CA ALA A 75 9.45 -10.95 6.70
C ALA A 75 8.30 -10.02 6.32
N ALA A 76 8.63 -8.91 5.69
CA ALA A 76 7.63 -8.00 5.12
C ALA A 76 7.30 -8.41 3.69
N ILE A 77 6.00 -8.49 3.39
CA ILE A 77 5.47 -8.47 2.03
C ILE A 77 4.91 -7.07 1.75
N LEU A 78 5.11 -6.58 0.53
CA LEU A 78 4.82 -5.21 0.14
C LEU A 78 3.99 -5.17 -1.14
N GLU A 79 2.82 -4.57 -1.06
CA GLU A 79 2.12 -4.09 -2.24
C GLU A 79 2.62 -2.70 -2.59
N LEU A 80 3.11 -2.53 -3.81
CA LEU A 80 3.58 -1.25 -4.33
C LEU A 80 2.64 -0.77 -5.43
N LEU A 81 2.05 0.40 -5.21
CA LEU A 81 1.16 1.07 -6.16
C LEU A 81 1.76 2.43 -6.54
N ASP A 82 2.29 2.51 -7.76
CA ASP A 82 3.03 3.65 -8.30
C ASP A 82 2.74 3.85 -9.80
N GLY A 83 3.26 4.96 -10.35
CA GLY A 83 3.18 5.25 -11.79
C GLY A 83 1.76 5.19 -12.35
N VAL A 84 1.60 4.51 -13.49
CA VAL A 84 0.30 4.40 -14.20
C VAL A 84 -0.76 3.70 -13.35
N ARG A 85 -0.38 2.71 -12.54
CA ARG A 85 -1.31 1.95 -11.69
C ARG A 85 -1.92 2.84 -10.61
N LEU A 86 -1.08 3.69 -10.00
CA LEU A 86 -1.54 4.67 -9.01
C LEU A 86 -2.52 5.65 -9.65
N GLN A 87 -2.20 6.19 -10.82
CA GLN A 87 -3.06 7.13 -11.53
C GLN A 87 -4.42 6.50 -11.88
N LYS A 88 -4.44 5.26 -12.37
CA LYS A 88 -5.69 4.52 -12.62
C LYS A 88 -6.49 4.29 -11.34
N ALA A 89 -5.83 3.89 -10.25
CA ALA A 89 -6.47 3.71 -8.96
C ALA A 89 -7.09 5.02 -8.44
N ILE A 90 -6.39 6.14 -8.56
CA ILE A 90 -6.88 7.48 -8.20
C ILE A 90 -8.06 7.91 -9.09
N LYS A 91 -8.14 7.45 -10.34
CA LYS A 91 -9.28 7.69 -11.24
C LYS A 91 -10.45 6.72 -11.04
N GLY A 92 -10.26 5.66 -10.23
CA GLY A 92 -11.25 4.60 -10.07
C GLY A 92 -11.37 3.69 -11.30
N GLU A 93 -10.36 3.66 -12.16
CA GLU A 93 -10.30 2.81 -13.34
C GLU A 93 -9.84 1.40 -12.97
N SER A 94 -10.29 0.40 -13.74
CA SER A 94 -9.88 -0.99 -13.52
C SER A 94 -8.44 -1.22 -13.96
N SER A 95 -7.62 -1.75 -13.04
CA SER A 95 -6.26 -2.23 -13.32
C SER A 95 -6.21 -3.75 -13.62
N ALA A 96 -7.33 -4.39 -13.93
CA ALA A 96 -7.42 -5.86 -14.07
C ALA A 96 -6.42 -6.47 -15.08
N GLN A 97 -5.96 -5.69 -16.07
CA GLN A 97 -5.04 -6.14 -17.10
C GLN A 97 -3.56 -5.89 -16.77
N GLU A 98 -3.25 -5.13 -15.71
CA GLU A 98 -1.87 -4.84 -15.35
C GLU A 98 -1.34 -5.81 -14.27
N PRO A 99 -0.12 -6.34 -14.43
CA PRO A 99 0.48 -7.19 -13.42
C PRO A 99 0.69 -6.38 -12.13
N PHE A 100 -0.07 -6.73 -11.09
CA PHE A 100 0.06 -6.20 -9.74
C PHE A 100 0.29 -7.34 -8.75
N TYR A 101 1.28 -7.18 -7.87
CA TYR A 101 1.60 -8.13 -6.80
C TYR A 101 0.77 -7.81 -5.56
N SER A 102 -0.48 -8.26 -5.54
CA SER A 102 -1.31 -8.16 -4.35
C SER A 102 -0.79 -9.04 -3.23
N PHE A 103 -1.18 -8.77 -1.98
CA PHE A 103 -0.82 -9.58 -0.82
C PHE A 103 -1.13 -11.06 -1.01
N SER A 104 -2.29 -11.40 -1.58
CA SER A 104 -2.64 -12.79 -1.86
C SER A 104 -1.68 -13.44 -2.87
N LYS A 105 -1.24 -12.71 -3.91
CA LYS A 105 -0.23 -13.21 -4.86
C LYS A 105 1.14 -13.35 -4.20
N LEU A 106 1.53 -12.38 -3.36
CA LEU A 106 2.80 -12.39 -2.64
C LEU A 106 2.88 -13.55 -1.65
N ARG A 107 1.81 -13.81 -0.90
CA ARG A 107 1.71 -14.99 -0.03
C ARG A 107 1.80 -16.30 -0.81
N ARG A 108 1.02 -16.46 -1.87
CA ARG A 108 1.12 -17.66 -2.72
C ARG A 108 2.51 -17.87 -3.29
N LYS A 109 3.19 -16.78 -3.70
CA LYS A 109 4.58 -16.83 -4.16
C LYS A 109 5.53 -17.22 -3.02
N ALA A 110 5.40 -16.64 -1.84
CA ALA A 110 6.22 -16.97 -0.68
C ALA A 110 6.05 -18.44 -0.26
N TYR A 111 4.82 -18.95 -0.28
CA TYR A 111 4.52 -20.36 0.00
C TYR A 111 5.14 -21.28 -1.06
N ALA A 112 4.96 -20.96 -2.35
CA ALA A 112 5.55 -21.73 -3.44
C ALA A 112 7.09 -21.76 -3.40
N LEU A 113 7.71 -20.75 -2.80
CA LEU A 113 9.16 -20.67 -2.59
C LEU A 113 9.61 -21.30 -1.26
N GLY A 114 8.70 -21.84 -0.45
CA GLY A 114 9.00 -22.49 0.82
C GLY A 114 9.32 -21.54 1.98
N PHE A 115 9.02 -20.25 1.86
CA PHE A 115 9.30 -19.27 2.90
C PHE A 115 8.22 -19.21 4.00
N ILE A 116 6.98 -19.63 3.72
CA ILE A 116 5.87 -19.56 4.68
C ILE A 116 5.05 -20.85 4.62
N SER A 117 4.30 -21.16 5.69
CA SER A 117 3.36 -22.28 5.72
C SER A 117 2.08 -22.01 4.93
N SER A 118 1.32 -23.07 4.65
CA SER A 118 0.00 -22.94 4.00
C SER A 118 -1.00 -22.17 4.88
N SER A 119 -0.94 -22.30 6.21
CA SER A 119 -1.76 -21.54 7.14
C SER A 119 -1.56 -20.03 7.01
N GLU A 120 -0.33 -19.58 6.74
CA GLU A 120 -0.01 -18.17 6.54
C GLU A 120 -0.61 -17.63 5.23
N VAL A 121 -0.86 -18.49 4.22
CA VAL A 121 -1.54 -18.10 2.97
C VAL A 121 -3.01 -17.73 3.21
N ASP A 122 -3.68 -18.48 4.08
CA ASP A 122 -5.13 -18.38 4.30
C ASP A 122 -5.53 -17.31 5.32
N THR A 123 -4.59 -16.81 6.13
CA THR A 123 -4.85 -15.95 7.31
C THR A 123 -5.58 -14.63 6.99
N PHE A 124 -5.55 -14.15 5.73
CA PHE A 124 -6.15 -12.85 5.35
C PHE A 124 -6.85 -12.88 3.98
N SER A 125 -7.25 -14.09 3.54
CA SER A 125 -8.01 -14.30 2.29
C SER A 125 -9.47 -13.91 2.44
#